data_AF-A0A958N8U7-F1
#
_entry.id   AF-A0A958N8U7-F1
#
_cell.length_a   1.000
_cell.length_b   1.000
_cell.length_c   1.000
_cell.angle_alpha   90.00
_cell.angle_beta   90.00
_cell.angle_gamma   90.00
#
_symmetry.space_group_name_H-M   'P 1'
#
loop_
_entity.id
_entity.type
_entity.pdbx_description
1 polymer ?
#
loop_
_entity_poly.entity_id
_entity_poly.type
_entity_poly.pdbx_seq_one_letter_code
_entity_poly.pdbx_strand_id
1 'polypeptide(L)'
;MKKLILFLNLVLITTCQIAKADYPPTFADPNVVDQRFGVDVYDPYRWLEADSQDRVSWLNLQNEFSRAQLELYPERDRIRKEIADFGSYSSYTLPQYFLGKFYYIENNNSGSQLKFTRRLGQNEKVLFDPNDYDDLKDFVVREFTISKCGKRMAIGLSRPGSEYFTYVIYDLKKKIIEFKFGSETKRYAQIYWMDDEKSFVGRILNSDQPGSSDSYFFTDLKTKNFQFFLVQANGPIQVTKNFVTIVDAINKSGKETLYISPLATKFDKFNFKTITALEDSTIVVLGEYQKKIVIWKYEATADTNIVSISYKHPEEVTDLLTIPGSSIWVSLIGDKVVSAQSNFGGQLAVAYSVRGRKLGELHPPTNGVVNAFNSFFDSGHGYKTFYYMSDPTNPASVYEWDLLTLKSKRVLDSFKSGGPEVTIEMKSVTARDGVEIPITVIKPKNAGDTPLPTVLAVYGAFGSIYPPSYTPENFQMIKSGGAIVIGHIRGGGYNGGPWHEAAIKENKIVSIYDAIDVAEGLKKSKISSSVALYGRSGGGVAVSGALAISPQSFDAVICSSGITDVYRLPNLINGHFEFEFGDPNVESEFFGMMKYNSIQKLQTPQALPPTLVT
;
A
#
# COMPACT_ATOMS: atom_id res chain seq x y z
N MET A 1 62.84 -44.33 -30.56
CA MET A 1 61.97 -43.19 -30.93
C MET A 1 60.52 -43.66 -31.07
N LYS A 2 59.64 -43.30 -30.14
CA LYS A 2 58.20 -43.07 -30.35
C LYS A 2 57.74 -42.24 -29.13
N LYS A 3 57.35 -40.99 -29.38
CA LYS A 3 57.08 -39.96 -28.37
C LYS A 3 55.67 -40.13 -27.79
N LEU A 4 55.61 -40.05 -26.46
CA LEU A 4 54.42 -39.96 -25.63
C LEU A 4 53.88 -38.52 -25.73
N ILE A 5 52.61 -38.34 -26.09
CA ILE A 5 51.93 -37.03 -26.08
C ILE A 5 51.01 -37.00 -24.85
N LEU A 6 51.35 -36.11 -23.91
CA LEU A 6 50.61 -35.83 -22.68
C LEU A 6 49.57 -34.74 -23.00
N PHE A 7 48.28 -35.05 -22.84
CA PHE A 7 47.21 -34.06 -22.92
C PHE A 7 47.06 -33.36 -21.56
N LEU A 8 47.38 -32.06 -21.53
CA LEU A 8 47.18 -31.19 -20.37
C LEU A 8 45.77 -30.59 -20.45
N ASN A 9 44.83 -31.05 -19.61
CA ASN A 9 43.53 -30.42 -19.43
C ASN A 9 43.69 -29.17 -18.55
N LEU A 10 43.62 -27.99 -19.16
CA LEU A 10 43.58 -26.72 -18.45
C LEU A 10 42.11 -26.43 -18.05
N VAL A 11 41.78 -26.67 -16.78
CA VAL A 11 40.50 -26.23 -16.19
C VAL A 11 40.63 -24.73 -15.91
N LEU A 12 40.03 -23.89 -16.76
CA LEU A 12 39.84 -22.47 -16.49
C LEU A 12 38.73 -22.31 -15.45
N ILE A 13 39.10 -22.21 -14.18
CA ILE A 13 38.22 -21.69 -13.13
C ILE A 13 38.23 -20.17 -13.30
N THR A 14 37.26 -19.63 -14.05
CA THR A 14 36.96 -18.19 -14.02
C THR A 14 36.32 -17.85 -12.68
N THR A 15 37.16 -17.54 -11.68
CA THR A 15 36.72 -16.79 -10.51
C THR A 15 36.36 -15.38 -10.97
N CYS A 16 35.07 -15.05 -10.98
CA CYS A 16 34.62 -13.67 -11.09
C CYS A 16 35.02 -12.95 -9.79
N GLN A 17 36.24 -12.42 -9.76
CA GLN A 17 36.62 -11.41 -8.78
C GLN A 17 35.92 -10.13 -9.21
N ILE A 18 34.79 -9.83 -8.59
CA ILE A 18 34.18 -8.50 -8.66
C ILE A 18 35.22 -7.57 -8.02
N ALA A 19 35.96 -6.83 -8.87
CA ALA A 19 36.77 -5.72 -8.40
C ALA A 19 35.88 -4.79 -7.60
N LYS A 20 36.36 -4.31 -6.44
CA LYS A 20 35.64 -3.35 -5.60
C LYS A 20 35.38 -2.11 -6.45
N ALA A 21 34.20 -2.01 -7.04
CA ALA A 21 33.84 -0.86 -7.86
C ALA A 21 33.86 0.36 -6.94
N ASP A 22 34.50 1.44 -7.39
CA ASP A 22 34.56 2.68 -6.63
C ASP A 22 33.14 3.24 -6.49
N TYR A 23 32.57 3.11 -5.29
CA TYR A 23 31.24 3.61 -4.97
C TYR A 23 31.25 5.15 -5.05
N PRO A 24 30.18 5.80 -5.54
CA PRO A 24 30.16 7.25 -5.63
C PRO A 24 30.41 7.90 -4.26
N PRO A 25 31.35 8.87 -4.16
CA PRO A 25 31.65 9.50 -2.89
C PRO A 25 30.40 10.21 -2.36
N THR A 26 30.17 10.06 -1.06
CA THR A 26 29.06 10.72 -0.36
C THR A 26 29.65 11.57 0.74
N PHE A 27 29.40 12.88 0.69
CA PHE A 27 29.82 13.79 1.74
C PHE A 27 29.10 13.44 3.05
N ALA A 28 29.88 13.29 4.12
CA ALA A 28 29.41 13.06 5.47
C ALA A 28 29.83 14.27 6.31
N ASP A 29 28.86 15.04 6.82
CA ASP A 29 29.13 16.15 7.73
C ASP A 29 29.17 15.65 9.19
N PRO A 30 30.35 15.49 9.80
CA PRO A 30 30.45 14.95 11.15
C PRO A 30 29.86 15.88 12.23
N ASN A 31 29.54 17.14 11.87
CA ASN A 31 29.04 18.13 12.82
C ASN A 31 27.51 18.14 12.93
N VAL A 32 26.81 17.40 12.06
CA VAL A 32 25.35 17.27 12.16
C VAL A 32 25.03 16.20 13.20
N VAL A 33 24.79 16.67 14.42
CA VAL A 33 24.44 15.84 15.57
C VAL A 33 23.25 16.47 16.28
N ASP A 34 22.18 15.71 16.43
CA ASP A 34 21.05 16.09 17.27
C ASP A 34 21.27 15.56 18.70
N GLN A 35 20.86 16.32 19.70
CA GLN A 35 20.88 15.89 21.10
C GLN A 35 19.46 15.58 21.55
N ARG A 36 19.23 14.35 22.03
CA ARG A 36 17.91 13.92 22.49
C ARG A 36 17.99 13.01 23.70
N PHE A 37 17.29 13.37 24.77
CA PHE A 37 17.29 12.66 26.05
C PHE A 37 18.71 12.31 26.56
N GLY A 38 19.67 13.22 26.32
CA GLY A 38 21.07 13.04 26.70
C GLY A 38 21.88 12.11 25.80
N VAL A 39 21.37 11.72 24.63
CA VAL A 39 22.05 10.90 23.62
C VAL A 39 22.33 11.73 22.36
N ASP A 40 23.55 11.60 21.85
CA ASP A 40 23.93 12.10 20.53
C ASP A 40 23.33 11.21 19.42
N VAL A 41 22.61 11.83 18.50
CA VAL A 41 22.07 11.21 17.29
C VAL A 41 22.79 11.81 16.09
N TYR A 42 23.76 11.07 15.55
CA TYR A 42 24.57 11.55 14.43
C TYR A 42 23.80 11.40 13.12
N ASP A 43 23.84 12.45 12.30
CA ASP A 43 23.16 12.47 11.01
C ASP A 43 23.99 13.15 9.92
N PRO A 44 25.14 12.55 9.57
CA PRO A 44 26.09 13.17 8.65
C PRO A 44 25.57 13.32 7.21
N TYR A 45 24.45 12.66 6.89
CA TYR A 45 23.84 12.66 5.56
C TYR A 45 22.54 13.48 5.50
N ARG A 46 22.18 14.22 6.56
CA ARG A 46 21.01 15.14 6.64
C ARG A 46 20.83 16.01 5.39
N TRP A 47 21.91 16.41 4.73
CA TRP A 47 21.84 17.23 3.51
C TRP A 47 21.09 16.55 2.35
N LEU A 48 20.98 15.21 2.34
CA LEU A 48 20.19 14.44 1.36
C LEU A 48 18.67 14.58 1.56
N GLU A 49 18.20 15.12 2.67
CA GLU A 49 16.77 15.40 2.88
C GLU A 49 16.32 16.67 2.15
N ALA A 50 17.23 17.62 1.94
CA ALA A 50 16.91 18.88 1.29
C ALA A 50 16.60 18.67 -0.20
N ASP A 51 15.63 19.40 -0.73
CA ASP A 51 15.45 19.54 -2.18
C ASP A 51 16.55 20.45 -2.73
N SER A 52 17.68 19.85 -3.11
CA SER A 52 18.90 20.56 -3.51
C SER A 52 19.52 19.98 -4.78
N GLN A 53 20.25 20.83 -5.52
CA GLN A 53 20.99 20.39 -6.69
C GLN A 53 22.07 19.36 -6.35
N ASP A 54 22.65 19.44 -5.15
CA ASP A 54 23.62 18.47 -4.66
C ASP A 54 22.99 17.08 -4.49
N ARG A 55 21.77 17.02 -3.90
CA ARG A 55 21.01 15.78 -3.78
C ARG A 55 20.70 15.19 -5.15
N VAL A 56 20.22 16.01 -6.09
CA VAL A 56 19.93 15.56 -7.47
C VAL A 56 21.19 15.00 -8.14
N SER A 57 22.33 15.67 -7.98
CA SER A 57 23.61 15.23 -8.53
C SER A 57 24.07 13.91 -7.92
N TRP A 58 23.94 13.76 -6.61
CA TRP A 58 24.23 12.51 -5.91
C TRP A 58 23.33 11.37 -6.37
N LEU A 59 22.02 11.60 -6.50
CA LEU A 59 21.06 10.60 -7.00
C LEU A 59 21.43 10.14 -8.41
N ASN A 60 21.86 11.05 -9.29
CA ASN A 60 22.31 10.70 -10.64
C ASN A 60 23.53 9.79 -10.61
N LEU A 61 24.54 10.10 -9.78
CA LEU A 61 25.75 9.28 -9.62
C LEU A 61 25.43 7.89 -9.05
N GLN A 62 24.58 7.81 -8.03
CA GLN A 62 24.14 6.53 -7.45
C GLN A 62 23.37 5.68 -8.47
N ASN A 63 22.50 6.30 -9.28
CA ASN A 63 21.76 5.63 -10.33
C ASN A 63 22.68 5.12 -11.46
N GLU A 64 23.66 5.92 -11.87
CA GLU A 64 24.65 5.51 -12.88
C GLU A 64 25.47 4.31 -12.39
N PHE A 65 26.01 4.40 -11.16
CA PHE A 65 26.74 3.30 -10.54
C PHE A 65 25.89 2.03 -10.45
N SER A 66 24.66 2.15 -9.93
CA SER A 66 23.76 1.01 -9.77
C SER A 66 23.40 0.36 -11.11
N ARG A 67 23.15 1.16 -12.17
CA ARG A 67 22.92 0.63 -13.52
C ARG A 67 24.14 -0.11 -14.06
N ALA A 68 25.33 0.46 -13.91
CA ALA A 68 26.57 -0.18 -14.32
C ALA A 68 26.79 -1.52 -13.61
N GLN A 69 26.51 -1.61 -12.30
CA GLN A 69 26.57 -2.88 -11.57
C GLN A 69 25.53 -3.90 -12.08
N LEU A 70 24.29 -3.46 -12.35
CA LEU A 70 23.24 -4.34 -12.85
C LEU A 70 23.50 -4.83 -14.28
N GLU A 71 24.21 -4.05 -15.10
CA GLU A 71 24.63 -4.43 -16.46
C GLU A 71 25.68 -5.55 -16.49
N LEU A 72 26.35 -5.82 -15.36
CA LEU A 72 27.29 -6.95 -15.23
C LEU A 72 26.59 -8.32 -15.27
N TYR A 73 25.26 -8.37 -15.11
CA TYR A 73 24.50 -9.62 -15.11
C TYR A 73 23.90 -9.89 -16.50
N PRO A 74 24.50 -10.78 -17.32
CA PRO A 74 24.10 -10.99 -18.71
C PRO A 74 22.68 -11.57 -18.84
N GLU A 75 22.15 -12.23 -17.82
CA GLU A 75 20.77 -12.73 -17.85
C GLU A 75 19.72 -11.62 -17.68
N ARG A 76 20.13 -10.40 -17.30
CA ARG A 76 19.21 -9.30 -16.95
C ARG A 76 18.23 -8.97 -18.07
N ASP A 77 18.70 -8.85 -19.31
CA ASP A 77 17.81 -8.50 -20.43
C ASP A 77 16.82 -9.62 -20.75
N ARG A 78 17.25 -10.88 -20.65
CA ARG A 78 16.36 -12.04 -20.77
C ARG A 78 15.31 -12.03 -19.67
N ILE A 79 15.73 -11.87 -18.40
CA ILE A 79 14.84 -11.82 -17.23
C ILE A 79 13.85 -10.67 -17.36
N ARG A 80 14.31 -9.47 -17.74
CA ARG A 80 13.46 -8.30 -17.96
C ARG A 80 12.42 -8.55 -19.05
N LYS A 81 12.81 -9.19 -20.15
CA LYS A 81 11.89 -9.56 -21.23
C LYS A 81 10.86 -10.58 -20.75
N GLU A 82 11.29 -11.63 -20.04
CA GLU A 82 10.38 -12.62 -19.48
C GLU A 82 9.40 -11.99 -18.47
N ILE A 83 9.88 -11.12 -17.59
CA ILE A 83 9.04 -10.35 -16.66
C ILE A 83 8.09 -9.45 -17.43
N ALA A 84 8.48 -8.84 -18.55
CA ALA A 84 7.60 -8.03 -19.38
C ALA A 84 6.55 -8.87 -20.12
N ASP A 85 6.90 -10.08 -20.57
CA ASP A 85 5.97 -11.01 -21.21
C ASP A 85 4.94 -11.55 -20.21
N PHE A 86 5.36 -11.75 -18.95
CA PHE A 86 4.42 -11.96 -17.85
C PHE A 86 3.64 -10.67 -17.58
N GLY A 87 4.33 -9.55 -17.40
CA GLY A 87 3.85 -8.25 -16.92
C GLY A 87 3.07 -7.40 -17.93
N SER A 88 2.89 -7.85 -19.18
CA SER A 88 2.08 -7.17 -20.20
C SER A 88 0.59 -7.32 -19.87
N TYR A 89 0.19 -6.75 -18.74
CA TYR A 89 -1.15 -6.80 -18.19
C TYR A 89 -1.86 -5.50 -18.48
N SER A 90 -3.08 -5.59 -19.02
CA SER A 90 -4.04 -4.53 -18.68
C SER A 90 -4.38 -4.66 -17.19
N SER A 91 -4.09 -3.61 -16.43
CA SER A 91 -4.62 -3.47 -15.07
C SER A 91 -5.89 -2.64 -15.13
N TYR A 92 -6.86 -3.00 -14.29
CA TYR A 92 -8.12 -2.29 -14.15
C TYR A 92 -8.23 -1.77 -12.73
N THR A 93 -8.79 -0.58 -12.52
CA THR A 93 -9.34 -0.22 -11.20
C THR A 93 -10.65 -0.95 -10.95
N LEU A 94 -11.13 -1.01 -9.69
CA LEU A 94 -12.44 -1.60 -9.42
C LEU A 94 -13.50 -0.80 -10.20
N PRO A 95 -14.41 -1.49 -10.91
CA PRO A 95 -15.48 -0.82 -11.63
C PRO A 95 -16.38 -0.03 -10.68
N GLN A 96 -16.59 1.24 -10.98
CA GLN A 96 -17.67 2.03 -10.41
C GLN A 96 -18.91 1.85 -11.30
N TYR A 97 -20.07 1.55 -10.71
CA TYR A 97 -21.31 1.42 -11.45
C TYR A 97 -22.12 2.71 -11.38
N PHE A 98 -22.38 3.30 -12.54
CA PHE A 98 -23.08 4.57 -12.60
C PHE A 98 -24.07 4.59 -13.76
N LEU A 99 -25.35 4.88 -13.50
CA LEU A 99 -26.42 4.97 -14.50
C LEU A 99 -26.44 3.78 -15.50
N GLY A 100 -26.34 2.55 -15.00
CA GLY A 100 -26.41 1.36 -15.85
C GLY A 100 -25.11 0.94 -16.51
N LYS A 101 -23.97 1.57 -16.18
CA LYS A 101 -22.69 1.38 -16.88
C LYS A 101 -21.53 1.24 -15.89
N PHE A 102 -20.50 0.51 -16.31
CA PHE A 102 -19.27 0.35 -15.53
C PHE A 102 -18.21 1.33 -16.02
N TYR A 103 -17.49 1.91 -15.07
CA TYR A 103 -16.40 2.85 -15.31
C TYR A 103 -15.18 2.44 -14.51
N TYR A 104 -14.01 2.44 -15.15
CA TYR A 104 -12.74 2.07 -14.53
C TYR A 104 -11.58 2.74 -15.27
N ILE A 105 -10.45 2.83 -14.58
CA ILE A 105 -9.17 3.16 -15.19
C ILE A 105 -8.56 1.86 -15.71
N GLU A 106 -8.09 1.86 -16.94
CA GLU A 106 -7.43 0.74 -17.58
C GLU A 106 -6.02 1.14 -17.99
N ASN A 107 -5.04 0.24 -17.82
CA ASN A 107 -3.77 0.30 -18.54
C ASN A 107 -3.90 -0.59 -19.78
N ASN A 108 -3.62 -0.13 -21.00
CA ASN A 108 -3.70 -0.99 -22.19
C ASN A 108 -2.32 -0.99 -22.85
N ASN A 109 -1.72 -2.18 -23.06
CA ASN A 109 -0.36 -2.46 -23.58
C ASN A 109 0.15 -1.67 -24.84
N SER A 110 -0.62 -0.73 -25.39
CA SER A 110 -0.26 0.11 -26.55
C SER A 110 0.32 1.49 -26.18
N GLY A 111 0.33 1.87 -24.90
CA GLY A 111 0.95 3.11 -24.43
C GLY A 111 1.13 3.06 -22.93
N SER A 112 2.20 3.64 -22.42
CA SER A 112 2.60 3.67 -21.00
C SER A 112 1.66 4.48 -20.08
N GLN A 113 0.37 4.62 -20.45
CA GLN A 113 -0.54 5.56 -19.81
C GLN A 113 -1.92 4.95 -19.51
N LEU A 114 -2.36 5.18 -18.27
CA LEU A 114 -3.66 4.82 -17.75
C LEU A 114 -4.76 5.65 -18.44
N LYS A 115 -5.79 4.97 -18.95
CA LYS A 115 -6.93 5.55 -19.67
C LYS A 115 -8.22 5.38 -18.88
N PHE A 116 -9.16 6.30 -19.07
CA PHE A 116 -10.49 6.15 -18.46
C PHE A 116 -11.45 5.45 -19.44
N THR A 117 -11.91 4.28 -19.05
CA THR A 117 -12.71 3.37 -19.88
C THR A 117 -14.10 3.18 -19.29
N ARG A 118 -15.10 3.11 -20.18
CA ARG A 118 -16.47 2.72 -19.84
C ARG A 118 -16.83 1.44 -20.55
N ARG A 119 -17.46 0.52 -19.82
CA ARG A 119 -18.00 -0.74 -20.36
C ARG A 119 -19.53 -0.82 -20.24
N LEU A 120 -20.16 -1.29 -21.32
CA LEU A 120 -21.57 -1.68 -21.37
C LEU A 120 -21.68 -3.07 -22.02
N GLY A 121 -22.01 -4.10 -21.24
CA GLY A 121 -21.97 -5.48 -21.72
C GLY A 121 -20.54 -5.91 -22.04
N GLN A 122 -20.26 -6.33 -23.28
CA GLN A 122 -18.89 -6.59 -23.77
C GLN A 122 -18.27 -5.40 -24.50
N ASN A 123 -19.00 -4.30 -24.67
CA ASN A 123 -18.52 -3.15 -25.43
C ASN A 123 -17.79 -2.18 -24.50
N GLU A 124 -16.49 -2.06 -24.71
CA GLU A 124 -15.61 -1.12 -24.01
C GLU A 124 -15.38 0.14 -24.87
N LYS A 125 -15.32 1.29 -24.23
CA LYS A 125 -15.09 2.58 -24.89
C LYS A 125 -14.22 3.46 -24.00
N VAL A 126 -13.06 3.86 -24.52
CA VAL A 126 -12.24 4.92 -23.92
C VAL A 126 -13.03 6.24 -23.96
N LEU A 127 -13.16 6.88 -22.80
CA LEU A 127 -13.87 8.15 -22.63
C LEU A 127 -12.91 9.33 -22.48
N PHE A 128 -11.71 9.09 -21.94
CA PHE A 128 -10.67 10.11 -21.82
C PHE A 128 -9.28 9.45 -21.93
N ASP A 129 -8.44 9.99 -22.81
CA ASP A 129 -7.04 9.62 -22.99
C ASP A 129 -6.17 10.89 -22.88
N PRO A 130 -5.22 10.98 -21.93
CA PRO A 130 -4.32 12.13 -21.83
C PRO A 130 -3.57 12.43 -23.14
N ASN A 131 -3.30 11.41 -23.98
CA ASN A 131 -2.57 11.57 -25.25
C ASN A 131 -3.35 12.37 -26.29
N ASP A 132 -4.67 12.50 -26.14
CA ASP A 132 -5.50 13.31 -27.03
C ASP A 132 -5.28 14.83 -26.84
N TYR A 133 -4.52 15.24 -25.82
CA TYR A 133 -4.28 16.64 -25.45
C TYR A 133 -2.78 16.94 -25.34
N ASP A 134 -2.28 17.90 -26.11
CA ASP A 134 -0.86 18.24 -26.18
C ASP A 134 -0.24 18.57 -24.81
N ASP A 135 -0.98 19.26 -23.94
CA ASP A 135 -0.54 19.67 -22.61
C ASP A 135 -0.67 18.59 -21.53
N LEU A 136 -1.19 17.40 -21.89
CA LEU A 136 -1.39 16.26 -20.99
C LEU A 136 -0.62 14.99 -21.44
N LYS A 137 0.18 15.07 -22.51
CA LYS A 137 0.93 13.93 -23.07
C LYS A 137 1.89 13.25 -22.11
N ASP A 138 2.33 13.93 -21.05
CA ASP A 138 3.22 13.35 -20.03
C ASP A 138 2.47 12.88 -18.77
N PHE A 139 1.14 12.95 -18.77
CA PHE A 139 0.31 12.61 -17.62
C PHE A 139 -0.34 11.25 -17.77
N VAL A 140 -0.66 10.62 -16.63
CA VAL A 140 -1.46 9.40 -16.55
C VAL A 140 -2.69 9.65 -15.67
N VAL A 141 -3.81 8.97 -15.97
CA VAL A 141 -5.01 9.03 -15.13
C VAL A 141 -4.77 8.24 -13.84
N ARG A 142 -4.99 8.88 -12.67
CA ARG A 142 -4.81 8.27 -11.34
C ARG A 142 -6.12 8.00 -10.64
N GLU A 143 -7.08 8.91 -10.78
CA GLU A 143 -8.39 8.79 -10.15
C GLU A 143 -9.45 9.50 -10.96
N PHE A 144 -10.71 9.19 -10.67
CA PHE A 144 -11.85 9.89 -11.24
C PHE A 144 -13.04 9.88 -10.28
N THR A 145 -13.90 10.89 -10.40
CA THR A 145 -15.26 10.88 -9.84
C THR A 145 -16.27 11.36 -10.88
N ILE A 146 -17.44 10.71 -10.90
CA ILE A 146 -18.52 11.00 -11.85
C ILE A 146 -19.60 11.80 -11.13
N SER A 147 -20.12 12.83 -11.80
CA SER A 147 -21.23 13.64 -11.27
C SER A 147 -22.53 12.80 -11.19
N LYS A 148 -23.50 13.11 -10.29
CA LYS A 148 -24.65 12.23 -10.07
C LYS A 148 -25.57 12.09 -11.31
N CYS A 149 -25.50 12.99 -12.26
CA CYS A 149 -26.22 12.86 -13.53
C CYS A 149 -25.40 12.22 -14.67
N GLY A 150 -24.13 11.87 -14.41
CA GLY A 150 -23.25 11.19 -15.36
C GLY A 150 -22.88 12.06 -16.57
N LYS A 151 -22.97 13.39 -16.45
CA LYS A 151 -22.63 14.33 -17.52
C LYS A 151 -21.22 14.87 -17.40
N ARG A 152 -20.67 14.90 -16.18
CA ARG A 152 -19.33 15.43 -15.91
C ARG A 152 -18.49 14.46 -15.11
N MET A 153 -17.20 14.69 -15.17
CA MET A 153 -16.20 14.00 -14.38
C MET A 153 -15.15 14.95 -13.85
N ALA A 154 -14.63 14.65 -12.67
CA ALA A 154 -13.33 15.12 -12.24
C ALA A 154 -12.32 13.99 -12.49
N ILE A 155 -11.22 14.28 -13.16
CA ILE A 155 -10.16 13.30 -13.49
C ILE A 155 -8.86 13.82 -12.89
N GLY A 156 -8.28 13.07 -11.97
CA GLY A 156 -6.98 13.35 -11.38
C GLY A 156 -5.87 12.75 -12.23
N LEU A 157 -4.89 13.58 -12.60
CA LEU A 157 -3.78 13.26 -13.49
C LEU A 157 -2.46 13.48 -12.76
N SER A 158 -1.46 12.60 -12.95
CA SER A 158 -0.10 12.87 -12.49
C SER A 158 0.94 12.47 -13.52
N ARG A 159 2.12 13.09 -13.48
CA ARG A 159 3.29 12.56 -14.20
C ARG A 159 3.68 11.20 -13.60
N PRO A 160 4.22 10.25 -14.37
CA PRO A 160 4.75 9.01 -13.83
C PRO A 160 5.70 9.26 -12.64
N GLY A 161 5.46 8.57 -11.52
CA GLY A 161 6.24 8.74 -10.28
C GLY A 161 5.92 9.99 -9.44
N SER A 162 5.10 10.92 -9.93
CA SER A 162 4.70 12.10 -9.16
C SER A 162 3.46 11.84 -8.30
N GLU A 163 3.51 12.35 -7.07
CA GLU A 163 2.39 12.37 -6.13
C GLU A 163 1.49 13.62 -6.25
N TYR A 164 1.90 14.61 -7.05
CA TYR A 164 1.14 15.84 -7.28
C TYR A 164 0.13 15.66 -8.43
N PHE A 165 -1.13 15.99 -8.16
CA PHE A 165 -2.22 15.80 -9.09
C PHE A 165 -2.64 17.11 -9.75
N THR A 166 -2.84 17.05 -11.06
CA THR A 166 -3.60 18.03 -11.85
C THR A 166 -4.98 17.45 -12.11
N TYR A 167 -6.03 18.21 -11.82
CA TYR A 167 -7.40 17.81 -12.10
C TYR A 167 -7.95 18.49 -13.35
N VAL A 168 -8.70 17.71 -14.12
CA VAL A 168 -9.54 18.21 -15.21
C VAL A 168 -11.00 17.89 -14.94
N ILE A 169 -11.87 18.89 -15.11
CA ILE A 169 -13.31 18.71 -15.16
C ILE A 169 -13.72 18.51 -16.62
N TYR A 170 -14.20 17.30 -16.93
CA TYR A 170 -14.49 16.86 -18.28
C TYR A 170 -16.00 16.73 -18.52
N ASP A 171 -16.51 17.34 -19.60
CA ASP A 171 -17.90 17.14 -20.06
C ASP A 171 -17.95 15.91 -20.98
N LEU A 172 -18.64 14.86 -20.54
CA LEU A 172 -18.73 13.57 -21.23
C LEU A 172 -19.50 13.63 -22.56
N LYS A 173 -20.40 14.59 -22.72
CA LYS A 173 -21.21 14.73 -23.94
C LYS A 173 -20.47 15.53 -24.99
N LYS A 174 -19.95 16.70 -24.61
CA LYS A 174 -19.22 17.61 -25.49
C LYS A 174 -17.81 17.13 -25.78
N LYS A 175 -17.25 16.29 -24.91
CA LYS A 175 -15.87 15.81 -24.94
C LYS A 175 -14.85 16.94 -24.84
N ILE A 176 -15.06 17.85 -23.88
CA ILE A 176 -14.17 19.00 -23.65
C ILE A 176 -13.77 19.09 -22.18
N ILE A 177 -12.59 19.65 -21.92
CA ILE A 177 -12.15 20.05 -20.59
C ILE A 177 -12.79 21.42 -20.29
N GLU A 178 -13.71 21.50 -19.32
CA GLU A 178 -14.40 22.73 -18.92
C GLU A 178 -13.59 23.55 -17.90
N PHE A 179 -12.75 22.88 -17.10
CA PHE A 179 -11.92 23.49 -16.07
C PHE A 179 -10.70 22.60 -15.79
N LYS A 180 -9.51 23.21 -15.63
CA LYS A 180 -8.26 22.55 -15.25
C LYS A 180 -7.70 23.30 -14.03
N PHE A 181 -7.31 22.57 -13.00
CA PHE A 181 -6.71 23.12 -11.79
C PHE A 181 -5.72 22.12 -11.17
N GLY A 182 -4.84 22.61 -10.30
CA GLY A 182 -3.70 21.85 -9.77
C GLY A 182 -2.40 22.61 -9.96
N SER A 183 -1.34 22.19 -9.28
CA SER A 183 0.01 22.70 -9.49
C SER A 183 1.04 21.61 -9.22
N GLU A 184 2.29 21.85 -9.62
CA GLU A 184 3.43 20.98 -9.29
C GLU A 184 3.85 21.08 -7.81
N THR A 185 3.16 21.92 -7.02
CA THR A 185 3.52 22.27 -5.64
C THR A 185 2.40 22.03 -4.64
N LYS A 186 1.19 21.68 -5.11
CA LYS A 186 0.02 21.45 -4.27
C LYS A 186 -0.66 20.16 -4.67
N ARG A 187 -0.82 19.26 -3.70
CA ARG A 187 -1.42 17.96 -3.94
C ARG A 187 -2.92 18.02 -3.70
N TYR A 188 -3.67 18.26 -4.77
CA TYR A 188 -5.12 18.13 -4.75
C TYR A 188 -5.50 16.64 -4.64
N ALA A 189 -6.58 16.34 -3.92
CA ALA A 189 -7.07 14.98 -3.73
C ALA A 189 -8.59 14.97 -3.48
N GLN A 190 -9.22 13.80 -3.65
CA GLN A 190 -10.53 13.48 -3.07
C GLN A 190 -11.65 14.44 -3.51
N ILE A 191 -11.82 14.59 -4.83
CA ILE A 191 -12.82 15.49 -5.42
C ILE A 191 -14.21 14.84 -5.46
N TYR A 192 -15.20 15.40 -4.77
CA TYR A 192 -16.57 14.87 -4.74
C TYR A 192 -17.61 15.88 -5.23
N TRP A 193 -18.50 15.42 -6.09
CA TRP A 193 -19.59 16.22 -6.66
C TRP A 193 -20.72 16.49 -5.68
N MET A 194 -21.26 17.70 -5.73
CA MET A 194 -22.49 18.08 -5.03
C MET A 194 -23.73 17.77 -5.88
N ASP A 195 -24.91 17.75 -5.24
CA ASP A 195 -26.20 17.40 -5.85
C ASP A 195 -26.66 18.34 -6.98
N ASP A 196 -26.09 19.54 -7.05
CA ASP A 196 -26.41 20.51 -8.10
C ASP A 196 -25.68 20.25 -9.43
N GLU A 197 -24.77 19.27 -9.47
CA GLU A 197 -23.96 18.87 -10.63
C GLU A 197 -23.02 19.97 -11.16
N LYS A 198 -22.85 21.05 -10.40
CA LYS A 198 -22.14 22.27 -10.80
C LYS A 198 -21.15 22.73 -9.74
N SER A 199 -21.18 22.14 -8.56
CA SER A 199 -20.20 22.35 -7.51
C SER A 199 -19.60 21.04 -7.02
N PHE A 200 -18.43 21.14 -6.40
CA PHE A 200 -17.72 20.03 -5.80
C PHE A 200 -16.91 20.50 -4.59
N VAL A 201 -16.61 19.54 -3.71
CA VAL A 201 -15.66 19.72 -2.61
C VAL A 201 -14.39 18.92 -2.88
N GLY A 202 -13.31 19.26 -2.19
CA GLY A 202 -12.06 18.53 -2.27
C GLY A 202 -11.10 18.90 -1.16
N ARG A 203 -9.91 18.28 -1.22
CA ARG A 203 -8.81 18.49 -0.28
C ARG A 203 -7.55 18.90 -1.03
N ILE A 204 -6.74 19.72 -0.40
CA ILE A 204 -5.36 20.01 -0.78
C ILE A 204 -4.50 19.52 0.39
N LEU A 205 -3.64 18.54 0.11
CA LEU A 205 -2.67 18.04 1.06
C LEU A 205 -1.58 19.10 1.23
N ASN A 206 -1.38 19.53 2.48
CA ASN A 206 -0.30 20.44 2.87
C ASN A 206 0.80 19.72 3.65
N SER A 207 0.67 18.40 3.85
CA SER A 207 1.55 17.52 4.67
C SER A 207 3.05 17.63 4.36
N ASP A 208 3.42 18.12 3.19
CA ASP A 208 4.81 18.42 2.82
C ASP A 208 5.45 19.50 3.72
N GLN A 209 4.66 20.25 4.50
CA GLN A 209 5.15 21.24 5.46
C GLN A 209 4.90 20.80 6.91
N PRO A 210 5.96 20.57 7.72
CA PRO A 210 5.84 20.19 9.12
C PRO A 210 4.92 21.14 9.91
N GLY A 211 3.93 20.56 10.61
CA GLY A 211 2.99 21.32 11.44
C GLY A 211 1.87 22.05 10.70
N SER A 212 1.71 21.83 9.40
CA SER A 212 0.58 22.38 8.64
C SER A 212 -0.65 21.46 8.69
N SER A 213 -1.83 22.05 8.48
CA SER A 213 -3.09 21.31 8.26
C SER A 213 -3.46 21.33 6.78
N ASP A 214 -4.12 20.28 6.31
CA ASP A 214 -4.68 20.27 4.96
C ASP A 214 -5.76 21.35 4.78
N SER A 215 -5.96 21.72 3.53
CA SER A 215 -7.00 22.68 3.16
C SER A 215 -8.17 21.98 2.48
N TYR A 216 -9.35 22.10 3.05
CA TYR A 216 -10.59 21.57 2.48
C TYR A 216 -11.36 22.69 1.80
N PHE A 217 -11.88 22.43 0.61
CA PHE A 217 -12.51 23.48 -0.20
C PHE A 217 -13.85 23.06 -0.79
N PHE A 218 -14.63 24.07 -1.15
CA PHE A 218 -15.79 24.02 -2.03
C PHE A 218 -15.53 24.94 -3.23
N THR A 219 -15.97 24.53 -4.41
CA THR A 219 -15.95 25.39 -5.60
C THR A 219 -17.14 25.11 -6.49
N ASP A 220 -17.55 26.13 -7.24
CA ASP A 220 -18.57 26.02 -8.28
C ASP A 220 -17.98 26.29 -9.67
N LEU A 221 -18.45 25.55 -10.68
CA LEU A 221 -17.93 25.62 -12.04
C LEU A 221 -18.19 26.96 -12.74
N LYS A 222 -19.12 27.78 -12.24
CA LYS A 222 -19.43 29.08 -12.83
C LYS A 222 -18.40 30.12 -12.41
N THR A 223 -18.08 30.21 -11.13
CA THR A 223 -17.10 31.17 -10.60
C THR A 223 -15.68 30.65 -10.69
N LYS A 224 -15.48 29.32 -10.59
CA LYS A 224 -14.18 28.64 -10.47
C LYS A 224 -13.34 29.14 -9.29
N ASN A 225 -14.00 29.76 -8.31
CA ASN A 225 -13.36 30.25 -7.09
C ASN A 225 -13.39 29.17 -6.01
N PHE A 226 -12.26 29.01 -5.32
CA PHE A 226 -12.12 28.08 -4.21
C PHE A 226 -12.46 28.81 -2.91
N GLN A 227 -13.43 28.27 -2.16
CA GLN A 227 -13.79 28.70 -0.82
C GLN A 227 -13.35 27.63 0.17
N PHE A 228 -12.62 28.01 1.22
CA PHE A 228 -11.96 27.07 2.12
C PHE A 228 -12.70 26.94 3.44
N PHE A 229 -12.97 25.71 3.86
CA PHE A 229 -13.57 25.42 5.15
C PHE A 229 -12.56 25.73 6.27
N LEU A 230 -13.05 26.31 7.37
CA LEU A 230 -12.25 26.55 8.57
C LEU A 230 -12.20 25.28 9.44
N VAL A 231 -11.58 24.23 8.89
CA VAL A 231 -11.36 22.95 9.58
C VAL A 231 -9.86 22.70 9.60
N GLN A 232 -9.30 22.54 10.79
CA GLN A 232 -7.91 22.13 10.99
C GLN A 232 -7.89 20.62 11.13
N ALA A 233 -7.52 19.92 10.06
CA ALA A 233 -7.48 18.47 10.04
C ALA A 233 -6.50 17.98 8.97
N ASN A 234 -5.89 16.82 9.20
CA ASN A 234 -5.00 16.11 8.30
C ASN A 234 -5.59 14.75 7.96
N GLY A 235 -6.50 14.66 7.01
CA GLY A 235 -7.08 13.37 6.66
C GLY A 235 -8.23 13.44 5.66
N PRO A 236 -8.89 12.31 5.41
CA PRO A 236 -9.79 12.17 4.28
C PRO A 236 -11.04 13.05 4.42
N ILE A 237 -11.40 13.74 3.35
CA ILE A 237 -12.77 14.23 3.13
C ILE A 237 -13.58 13.14 2.42
N GLN A 238 -14.84 12.97 2.82
CA GLN A 238 -15.79 12.09 2.15
C GLN A 238 -17.15 12.77 2.02
N VAL A 239 -17.90 12.39 0.98
CA VAL A 239 -19.27 12.85 0.75
C VAL A 239 -20.19 11.63 0.71
N THR A 240 -21.16 11.63 1.62
CA THR A 240 -22.26 10.65 1.61
C THR A 240 -23.50 11.28 0.97
N LYS A 241 -24.63 10.58 0.98
CA LYS A 241 -25.88 11.12 0.43
C LYS A 241 -26.41 12.32 1.22
N ASN A 242 -26.18 12.40 2.53
CA ASN A 242 -26.68 13.50 3.37
C ASN A 242 -25.60 14.34 4.04
N PHE A 243 -24.33 13.93 4.00
CA PHE A 243 -23.27 14.57 4.79
C PHE A 243 -21.97 14.75 4.02
N VAL A 244 -21.16 15.68 4.53
CA VAL A 244 -19.72 15.76 4.28
C VAL A 244 -19.01 15.46 5.58
N THR A 245 -18.04 14.57 5.54
CA THR A 245 -17.22 14.20 6.71
C THR A 245 -15.76 14.52 6.43
N ILE A 246 -15.05 14.98 7.44
CA ILE A 246 -13.59 15.14 7.42
C ILE A 246 -13.05 14.39 8.64
N VAL A 247 -12.09 13.51 8.44
CA VAL A 247 -11.35 12.88 9.54
C VAL A 247 -10.00 13.56 9.65
N ASP A 248 -9.66 14.05 10.83
CA ASP A 248 -8.30 14.44 11.19
C ASP A 248 -7.54 13.19 11.60
N ALA A 249 -6.76 12.63 10.68
CA ALA A 249 -5.92 11.48 10.97
C ALA A 249 -4.70 11.96 11.75
N ILE A 250 -4.64 11.57 13.03
CA ILE A 250 -3.50 11.69 13.93
C ILE A 250 -3.24 13.13 14.37
N ASN A 251 -3.94 13.53 15.44
CA ASN A 251 -3.42 14.54 16.35
C ASN A 251 -2.17 13.99 17.09
N LYS A 252 -1.43 14.85 17.82
CA LYS A 252 -0.20 14.47 18.56
C LYS A 252 -0.35 13.30 19.55
N SER A 253 -1.57 12.82 19.81
CA SER A 253 -1.85 11.70 20.72
C SER A 253 -2.11 10.36 20.01
N GLY A 254 -2.01 10.28 18.68
CA GLY A 254 -2.30 9.05 17.92
C GLY A 254 -3.81 8.79 17.77
N LYS A 255 -4.63 9.83 17.89
CA LYS A 255 -6.09 9.75 17.91
C LYS A 255 -6.71 10.59 16.81
N GLU A 256 -7.88 10.18 16.34
CA GLU A 256 -8.54 10.81 15.20
C GLU A 256 -9.76 11.64 15.63
N THR A 257 -9.96 12.78 14.97
CA THR A 257 -11.13 13.63 15.21
C THR A 257 -12.04 13.63 13.98
N LEU A 258 -13.34 13.39 14.18
CA LEU A 258 -14.32 13.43 13.11
C LEU A 258 -15.05 14.79 13.09
N TYR A 259 -15.15 15.38 11.91
CA TYR A 259 -15.98 16.55 11.62
C TYR A 259 -17.11 16.15 10.68
N ILE A 260 -18.35 16.56 10.98
CA ILE A 260 -19.53 16.25 10.17
C ILE A 260 -20.29 17.54 9.85
N SER A 261 -20.62 17.75 8.58
CA SER A 261 -21.58 18.77 8.14
C SER A 261 -22.71 18.11 7.34
N PRO A 262 -23.97 18.61 7.40
CA PRO A 262 -24.97 18.28 6.40
C PRO A 262 -24.47 18.69 5.02
N LEU A 263 -24.83 17.91 4.01
CA LEU A 263 -24.49 18.19 2.62
C LEU A 263 -25.23 19.44 2.14
N ALA A 264 -24.51 20.30 1.43
CA ALA A 264 -25.02 21.56 0.91
C ALA A 264 -24.48 21.84 -0.50
N THR A 265 -25.18 22.71 -1.24
CA THR A 265 -24.77 23.17 -2.58
C THR A 265 -24.33 24.63 -2.58
N LYS A 266 -24.23 25.25 -1.40
CA LYS A 266 -23.70 26.59 -1.19
C LYS A 266 -22.75 26.57 0.00
N PHE A 267 -21.63 27.26 -0.15
CA PHE A 267 -20.56 27.27 0.85
C PHE A 267 -21.04 27.74 2.24
N ASP A 268 -21.88 28.77 2.30
CA ASP A 268 -22.41 29.36 3.54
C ASP A 268 -23.40 28.45 4.31
N LYS A 269 -23.75 27.29 3.75
CA LYS A 269 -24.67 26.32 4.36
C LYS A 269 -23.98 25.11 4.97
N PHE A 270 -22.66 24.96 4.77
CA PHE A 270 -21.91 23.96 5.51
C PHE A 270 -21.78 24.37 6.98
N ASN A 271 -22.02 23.42 7.88
CA ASN A 271 -21.95 23.62 9.32
C ASN A 271 -21.31 22.38 9.97
N PHE A 272 -19.98 22.38 9.99
CA PHE A 272 -19.19 21.30 10.58
C PHE A 272 -19.31 21.30 12.10
N LYS A 273 -19.66 20.13 12.65
CA LYS A 273 -19.58 19.82 14.08
C LYS A 273 -18.40 18.88 14.32
N THR A 274 -17.63 19.14 15.35
CA THR A 274 -16.62 18.21 15.88
C THR A 274 -17.31 17.12 16.69
N ILE A 275 -16.89 15.87 16.49
CA ILE A 275 -17.39 14.70 17.20
C ILE A 275 -16.34 14.26 18.22
N THR A 276 -16.58 14.57 19.50
CA THR A 276 -15.66 14.24 20.60
C THR A 276 -15.91 12.84 21.16
N ALA A 277 -17.09 12.25 20.93
CA ALA A 277 -17.45 10.94 21.49
C ALA A 277 -16.62 9.75 20.94
N LEU A 278 -15.75 9.99 19.95
CA LEU A 278 -14.83 9.02 19.37
C LEU A 278 -13.36 9.47 19.45
N GLU A 279 -13.07 10.52 20.22
CA GLU A 279 -11.74 11.13 20.25
C GLU A 279 -10.65 10.21 20.80
N ASP A 280 -11.03 9.10 21.46
CA ASP A 280 -10.11 8.08 21.96
C ASP A 280 -9.90 6.89 21.02
N SER A 281 -10.54 6.90 19.84
CA SER A 281 -10.51 5.78 18.88
C SER A 281 -9.83 6.16 17.56
N THR A 282 -9.21 5.19 16.90
CA THR A 282 -8.95 5.26 15.45
C THR A 282 -10.23 4.86 14.72
N ILE A 283 -10.60 5.58 13.66
CA ILE A 283 -11.91 5.47 13.03
C ILE A 283 -11.82 5.45 11.50
N VAL A 284 -12.69 4.67 10.89
CA VAL A 284 -12.89 4.71 9.44
C VAL A 284 -14.36 4.99 9.16
N VAL A 285 -14.64 6.12 8.50
CA VAL A 285 -15.99 6.41 8.01
C VAL A 285 -16.30 5.48 6.86
N LEU A 286 -17.30 4.62 7.05
CA LEU A 286 -17.74 3.63 6.05
C LEU A 286 -18.83 4.17 5.12
N GLY A 287 -19.55 5.21 5.54
CA GLY A 287 -20.66 5.81 4.81
C GLY A 287 -21.79 6.23 5.73
N GLU A 288 -23.03 6.05 5.27
CA GLU A 288 -24.23 6.38 6.05
C GLU A 288 -25.31 5.30 5.97
N TYR A 289 -26.06 5.14 7.06
CA TYR A 289 -27.26 4.30 7.12
C TYR A 289 -28.32 5.00 7.96
N GLN A 290 -29.55 5.11 7.44
CA GLN A 290 -30.66 5.80 8.11
C GLN A 290 -30.33 7.24 8.60
N LYS A 291 -29.58 8.01 7.79
CA LYS A 291 -29.09 9.36 8.12
C LYS A 291 -28.17 9.44 9.35
N LYS A 292 -27.58 8.32 9.76
CA LYS A 292 -26.47 8.27 10.70
C LYS A 292 -25.19 7.95 9.92
N ILE A 293 -24.07 8.54 10.32
CA ILE A 293 -22.75 8.15 9.82
C ILE A 293 -22.38 6.80 10.43
N VAL A 294 -21.92 5.87 9.61
CA VAL A 294 -21.49 4.53 10.04
C VAL A 294 -19.96 4.50 10.07
N ILE A 295 -19.42 4.02 11.18
CA ILE A 295 -18.00 4.13 11.51
C ILE A 295 -17.49 2.76 11.95
N TRP A 296 -16.40 2.31 11.36
CA TRP A 296 -15.60 1.22 11.92
C TRP A 296 -14.64 1.82 12.94
N LYS A 297 -14.74 1.39 14.20
CA LYS A 297 -13.74 1.69 15.22
C LYS A 297 -12.57 0.72 15.03
N TYR A 298 -11.47 1.23 14.50
CA TYR A 298 -10.24 0.45 14.36
C TYR A 298 -9.55 0.42 15.72
N GLU A 299 -9.99 -0.50 16.56
CA GLU A 299 -9.38 -0.78 17.86
C GLU A 299 -8.65 -2.11 17.74
N ALA A 300 -7.53 -2.26 18.45
CA ALA A 300 -6.79 -3.53 18.51
C ALA A 300 -7.50 -4.57 19.40
N THR A 301 -8.82 -4.60 19.33
CA THR A 301 -9.66 -5.58 19.98
C THR A 301 -9.63 -6.89 19.20
N ALA A 302 -9.93 -7.99 19.91
CA ALA A 302 -10.10 -9.29 19.27
C ALA A 302 -11.24 -9.27 18.23
N ASP A 303 -12.25 -8.40 18.41
CA ASP A 303 -13.41 -8.27 17.55
C ASP A 303 -13.44 -6.93 16.80
N THR A 304 -14.14 -6.88 15.68
CA THR A 304 -14.34 -5.66 14.89
C THR A 304 -15.62 -4.95 15.31
N ASN A 305 -15.53 -3.69 15.73
CA ASN A 305 -16.68 -2.91 16.20
C ASN A 305 -17.10 -1.84 15.20
N ILE A 306 -18.39 -1.84 14.85
CA ILE A 306 -19.01 -0.86 13.96
C ILE A 306 -20.08 -0.12 14.73
N VAL A 307 -19.99 1.19 14.72
CA VAL A 307 -20.89 2.11 15.43
C VAL A 307 -21.54 3.08 14.45
N SER A 308 -22.51 3.84 14.93
CA SER A 308 -23.14 4.91 14.16
C SER A 308 -23.38 6.16 15.00
N ILE A 309 -23.32 7.32 14.35
CA ILE A 309 -23.48 8.63 14.98
C ILE A 309 -24.50 9.48 14.21
N SER A 310 -25.34 10.20 14.96
CA SER A 310 -26.30 11.16 14.41
C SER A 310 -25.71 12.56 14.37
N TYR A 311 -25.88 13.30 13.28
CA TYR A 311 -25.54 14.72 13.25
C TYR A 311 -26.34 15.57 14.27
N LYS A 312 -27.56 15.13 14.62
CA LYS A 312 -28.40 15.85 15.57
C LYS A 312 -27.97 15.63 17.03
N HIS A 313 -27.49 14.42 17.34
CA HIS A 313 -27.04 13.97 18.65
C HIS A 313 -25.63 13.36 18.52
N PRO A 314 -24.62 14.18 18.19
CA PRO A 314 -23.25 13.71 17.95
C PRO A 314 -22.57 13.11 19.19
N GLU A 315 -23.07 13.41 20.37
CA GLU A 315 -22.67 12.86 21.66
C GLU A 315 -23.11 11.40 21.87
N GLU A 316 -24.11 10.93 21.12
CA GLU A 316 -24.67 9.58 21.26
C GLU A 316 -24.06 8.63 20.21
N VAL A 317 -23.08 7.84 20.63
CA VAL A 317 -22.55 6.72 19.83
C VAL A 317 -23.46 5.50 19.99
N THR A 318 -23.97 4.97 18.87
CA THR A 318 -24.82 3.77 18.86
C THR A 318 -24.04 2.58 18.31
N ASP A 319 -23.89 1.52 19.09
CA ASP A 319 -23.36 0.24 18.58
C ASP A 319 -24.28 -0.33 17.49
N LEU A 320 -23.69 -0.68 16.35
CA LEU A 320 -24.43 -1.16 15.19
C LEU A 320 -24.18 -2.65 14.94
N LEU A 321 -22.90 -3.07 14.99
CA LEU A 321 -22.48 -4.43 14.69
C LEU A 321 -21.13 -4.73 15.33
N THR A 322 -21.03 -5.85 16.04
CA THR A 322 -19.76 -6.47 16.42
C THR A 322 -19.54 -7.72 15.57
N ILE A 323 -18.43 -7.79 14.86
CA ILE A 323 -18.03 -8.94 14.06
C ILE A 323 -16.95 -9.70 14.84
N PRO A 324 -17.13 -11.00 15.12
CA PRO A 324 -16.12 -11.80 15.79
C PRO A 324 -14.82 -11.81 14.99
N GLY A 325 -13.68 -11.54 15.63
CA GLY A 325 -12.37 -11.48 14.96
C GLY A 325 -12.03 -10.09 14.40
N SER A 326 -10.73 -9.82 14.25
CA SER A 326 -10.23 -8.58 13.66
C SER A 326 -10.39 -8.60 12.13
N SER A 327 -11.06 -7.58 11.60
CA SER A 327 -11.20 -7.36 10.16
C SER A 327 -10.00 -6.61 9.62
N ILE A 328 -9.56 -6.99 8.43
CA ILE A 328 -8.51 -6.30 7.65
C ILE A 328 -9.15 -5.14 6.87
N TRP A 329 -10.35 -5.36 6.35
CA TRP A 329 -11.14 -4.35 5.64
C TRP A 329 -12.60 -4.50 5.99
N VAL A 330 -13.30 -3.37 6.04
CA VAL A 330 -14.75 -3.30 6.24
C VAL A 330 -15.35 -2.35 5.21
N SER A 331 -16.47 -2.73 4.62
CA SER A 331 -17.21 -1.90 3.66
C SER A 331 -18.70 -1.95 3.95
N LEU A 332 -19.37 -0.81 3.80
CA LEU A 332 -20.83 -0.68 3.91
C LEU A 332 -21.44 -0.64 2.51
N ILE A 333 -22.38 -1.54 2.23
CA ILE A 333 -23.11 -1.65 0.96
C ILE A 333 -24.61 -1.63 1.26
N GLY A 334 -25.22 -0.45 1.18
CA GLY A 334 -26.60 -0.24 1.59
C GLY A 334 -26.82 -0.56 3.07
N ASP A 335 -27.54 -1.64 3.37
CA ASP A 335 -27.82 -2.16 4.72
C ASP A 335 -26.98 -3.38 5.11
N LYS A 336 -25.89 -3.63 4.36
CA LYS A 336 -24.99 -4.77 4.54
C LYS A 336 -23.59 -4.31 4.82
N VAL A 337 -22.90 -5.08 5.64
CA VAL A 337 -21.48 -4.92 5.92
C VAL A 337 -20.75 -6.11 5.33
N VAL A 338 -19.70 -5.85 4.56
CA VAL A 338 -18.75 -6.86 4.14
C VAL A 338 -17.47 -6.65 4.93
N SER A 339 -17.00 -7.69 5.61
CA SER A 339 -15.73 -7.73 6.31
C SER A 339 -14.81 -8.75 5.63
N ALA A 340 -13.53 -8.41 5.47
CA ALA A 340 -12.48 -9.35 5.10
C ALA A 340 -11.62 -9.63 6.33
N GLN A 341 -11.45 -10.90 6.70
CA GLN A 341 -10.68 -11.34 7.86
C GLN A 341 -9.51 -12.22 7.42
N SER A 342 -8.47 -12.31 8.26
CA SER A 342 -7.36 -13.24 8.02
C SER A 342 -7.86 -14.67 8.04
N ASN A 343 -7.45 -15.49 7.09
CA ASN A 343 -7.76 -16.91 7.07
C ASN A 343 -6.64 -17.71 6.41
N PHE A 344 -5.85 -18.44 7.20
CA PHE A 344 -4.85 -19.41 6.74
C PHE A 344 -3.99 -18.93 5.54
N GLY A 345 -3.19 -17.88 5.73
CA GLY A 345 -2.36 -17.33 4.66
C GLY A 345 -3.08 -16.34 3.74
N GLY A 346 -4.42 -16.31 3.73
CA GLY A 346 -5.22 -15.48 2.83
C GLY A 346 -6.31 -14.71 3.56
N GLN A 347 -7.40 -14.44 2.86
CA GLN A 347 -8.52 -13.69 3.41
C GLN A 347 -9.84 -14.46 3.26
N LEU A 348 -10.73 -14.28 4.22
CA LEU A 348 -12.12 -14.73 4.16
C LEU A 348 -13.02 -13.50 4.19
N ALA A 349 -13.83 -13.33 3.14
CA ALA A 349 -14.83 -12.27 3.12
C ALA A 349 -16.19 -12.80 3.61
N VAL A 350 -16.80 -12.07 4.55
CA VAL A 350 -18.06 -12.42 5.18
C VAL A 350 -19.02 -11.24 5.12
N ALA A 351 -20.25 -11.51 4.69
CA ALA A 351 -21.32 -10.52 4.64
C ALA A 351 -22.21 -10.62 5.87
N TYR A 352 -22.55 -9.47 6.44
CA TYR A 352 -23.46 -9.28 7.56
C TYR A 352 -24.53 -8.26 7.19
N SER A 353 -25.69 -8.35 7.82
CA SER A 353 -26.60 -7.18 7.90
C SER A 353 -26.07 -6.20 8.94
N VAL A 354 -26.41 -4.92 8.82
CA VAL A 354 -26.18 -3.89 9.86
C VAL A 354 -26.93 -4.16 11.18
N ARG A 355 -27.62 -5.30 11.31
CA ARG A 355 -28.32 -5.74 12.53
C ARG A 355 -27.70 -6.98 13.18
N GLY A 356 -26.45 -7.34 12.87
CA GLY A 356 -25.79 -8.50 13.50
C GLY A 356 -25.91 -9.82 12.74
N ARG A 357 -26.91 -9.99 11.87
CA ARG A 357 -27.10 -11.28 11.19
C ARG A 357 -26.02 -11.55 10.14
N LYS A 358 -25.21 -12.59 10.33
CA LYS A 358 -24.33 -13.17 9.30
C LYS A 358 -25.20 -13.65 8.12
N LEU A 359 -24.94 -13.10 6.95
CA LEU A 359 -25.67 -13.43 5.71
C LEU A 359 -25.02 -14.62 5.02
N GLY A 360 -23.69 -14.61 4.92
CA GLY A 360 -22.93 -15.72 4.39
C GLY A 360 -21.48 -15.33 4.07
N GLU A 361 -20.72 -16.31 3.60
CA GLU A 361 -19.32 -16.17 3.27
C GLU A 361 -19.11 -16.17 1.76
N LEU A 362 -18.12 -15.43 1.30
CA LEU A 362 -17.67 -15.51 -0.07
C LEU A 362 -16.72 -16.70 -0.20
N HIS A 363 -17.22 -17.77 -0.80
CA HIS A 363 -16.38 -18.89 -1.21
C HIS A 363 -15.80 -18.58 -2.59
N PRO A 364 -14.47 -18.46 -2.74
CA PRO A 364 -13.87 -18.26 -4.04
C PRO A 364 -14.19 -19.46 -4.96
N PRO A 365 -14.36 -19.23 -6.27
CA PRO A 365 -14.74 -20.27 -7.24
C PRO A 365 -13.68 -21.35 -7.44
N THR A 366 -12.46 -21.16 -6.93
CA THR A 366 -11.39 -22.17 -6.92
C THR A 366 -11.26 -22.77 -5.52
N ASN A 367 -11.38 -24.10 -5.43
CA ASN A 367 -11.26 -24.82 -4.17
C ASN A 367 -9.82 -24.73 -3.64
N GLY A 368 -9.58 -23.89 -2.63
CA GLY A 368 -8.46 -24.04 -1.70
C GLY A 368 -7.14 -23.31 -2.02
N VAL A 369 -7.11 -22.38 -2.98
CA VAL A 369 -5.95 -21.50 -3.15
C VAL A 369 -6.06 -20.32 -2.19
N VAL A 370 -4.93 -19.86 -1.66
CA VAL A 370 -4.89 -18.66 -0.84
C VAL A 370 -5.29 -17.45 -1.70
N ASN A 371 -6.50 -16.95 -1.48
CA ASN A 371 -7.07 -15.85 -2.25
C ASN A 371 -6.97 -14.55 -1.44
N ALA A 372 -6.56 -13.48 -2.11
CA ALA A 372 -6.51 -12.13 -1.54
C ALA A 372 -7.65 -11.28 -2.11
N PHE A 373 -8.37 -10.58 -1.23
CA PHE A 373 -9.35 -9.56 -1.60
C PHE A 373 -8.72 -8.19 -1.35
N ASN A 374 -8.53 -7.40 -2.41
CA ASN A 374 -7.86 -6.11 -2.23
C ASN A 374 -8.81 -5.00 -1.77
N SER A 375 -10.09 -5.05 -2.12
CA SER A 375 -11.07 -4.04 -1.73
C SER A 375 -12.51 -4.47 -2.02
N PHE A 376 -13.45 -3.86 -1.28
CA PHE A 376 -14.88 -3.89 -1.54
C PHE A 376 -15.41 -2.46 -1.52
N PHE A 377 -16.21 -2.08 -2.51
CA PHE A 377 -16.76 -0.73 -2.65
C PHE A 377 -18.27 -0.80 -2.91
N ASP A 378 -19.04 0.15 -2.35
CA ASP A 378 -20.42 0.36 -2.75
C ASP A 378 -20.42 0.92 -4.17
N SER A 379 -20.70 0.04 -5.12
CA SER A 379 -20.71 0.40 -6.53
C SER A 379 -21.87 1.32 -6.93
N GLY A 380 -22.85 1.59 -6.05
CA GLY A 380 -24.12 2.20 -6.43
C GLY A 380 -25.02 1.25 -7.23
N HIS A 381 -24.63 -0.03 -7.37
CA HIS A 381 -25.36 -1.08 -8.08
C HIS A 381 -26.30 -1.87 -7.14
N GLY A 382 -26.91 -1.20 -6.17
CA GLY A 382 -27.73 -1.84 -5.14
C GLY A 382 -26.90 -2.68 -4.19
N TYR A 383 -27.29 -3.92 -3.92
CA TYR A 383 -26.59 -4.83 -3.01
C TYR A 383 -25.47 -5.63 -3.69
N LYS A 384 -24.80 -5.01 -4.66
CA LYS A 384 -23.70 -5.62 -5.41
C LYS A 384 -22.42 -4.85 -5.16
N THR A 385 -21.35 -5.58 -4.92
CA THR A 385 -20.02 -5.03 -4.71
C THR A 385 -19.00 -5.69 -5.62
N PHE A 386 -17.95 -4.96 -5.94
CA PHE A 386 -16.83 -5.47 -6.73
C PHE A 386 -15.64 -5.72 -5.83
N TYR A 387 -14.89 -6.75 -6.17
CA TYR A 387 -13.64 -7.08 -5.51
C TYR A 387 -12.64 -7.64 -6.51
N TYR A 388 -11.36 -7.44 -6.20
CA TYR A 388 -10.30 -8.18 -6.87
C TYR A 388 -10.09 -9.50 -6.18
N MET A 389 -9.85 -10.52 -6.98
CA MET A 389 -9.38 -11.80 -6.49
C MET A 389 -8.16 -12.19 -7.29
N SER A 390 -7.05 -12.32 -6.59
CA SER A 390 -5.82 -12.92 -7.10
C SER A 390 -5.44 -14.10 -6.23
N ASP A 391 -4.69 -15.00 -6.82
CA ASP A 391 -3.96 -16.01 -6.10
C ASP A 391 -2.47 -15.93 -6.49
N PRO A 392 -1.56 -16.67 -5.84
CA PRO A 392 -0.15 -16.62 -6.19
C PRO A 392 0.17 -16.95 -7.64
N THR A 393 -0.69 -17.71 -8.32
CA THR A 393 -0.52 -18.17 -9.70
C THR A 393 -1.25 -17.35 -10.76
N ASN A 394 -2.30 -16.65 -10.38
CA ASN A 394 -3.17 -15.93 -11.31
C ASN A 394 -3.24 -14.44 -10.95
N PRO A 395 -3.02 -13.54 -11.92
CA PRO A 395 -3.24 -12.12 -11.75
C PRO A 395 -4.68 -11.83 -11.31
N ALA A 396 -4.88 -10.67 -10.68
CA ALA A 396 -6.18 -10.27 -10.15
C ALA A 396 -7.25 -10.19 -11.25
N SER A 397 -8.31 -10.98 -11.11
CA SER A 397 -9.58 -10.82 -11.85
C SER A 397 -10.55 -9.95 -11.04
N VAL A 398 -11.52 -9.32 -11.70
CA VAL A 398 -12.59 -8.58 -11.01
C VAL A 398 -13.86 -9.41 -10.98
N TYR A 399 -14.47 -9.47 -9.81
CA TYR A 399 -15.71 -10.20 -9.55
C TYR A 399 -16.80 -9.24 -9.04
N GLU A 400 -18.05 -9.54 -9.39
CA GLU A 400 -19.26 -8.96 -8.80
C GLU A 400 -19.81 -9.96 -7.78
N TRP A 401 -19.96 -9.53 -6.52
CA TRP A 401 -20.68 -10.29 -5.50
C TRP A 401 -22.07 -9.71 -5.29
N ASP A 402 -23.11 -10.50 -5.50
CA ASP A 402 -24.49 -10.15 -5.17
C ASP A 402 -24.78 -10.55 -3.72
N LEU A 403 -24.92 -9.57 -2.84
CA LEU A 403 -25.11 -9.78 -1.39
C LEU A 403 -26.54 -10.18 -1.00
N LEU A 404 -27.47 -10.28 -1.96
CA LEU A 404 -28.80 -10.84 -1.71
C LEU A 404 -28.82 -12.35 -1.97
N THR A 405 -28.20 -12.77 -3.07
CA THR A 405 -28.14 -14.19 -3.47
C THR A 405 -26.88 -14.90 -2.99
N LEU A 406 -25.89 -14.12 -2.52
CA LEU A 406 -24.53 -14.53 -2.14
C LEU A 406 -23.72 -15.16 -3.29
N LYS A 407 -24.22 -15.06 -4.52
CA LYS A 407 -23.52 -15.57 -5.70
C LYS A 407 -22.47 -14.55 -6.16
N SER A 408 -21.27 -15.05 -6.44
CA SER A 408 -20.23 -14.28 -7.10
C SER A 408 -20.10 -14.70 -8.56
N LYS A 409 -19.83 -13.73 -9.43
CA LYS A 409 -19.50 -13.97 -10.83
C LYS A 409 -18.32 -13.11 -11.25
N ARG A 410 -17.48 -13.62 -12.14
CA ARG A 410 -16.41 -12.86 -12.76
C ARG A 410 -16.99 -11.86 -13.75
N VAL A 411 -16.49 -10.63 -13.76
CA VAL A 411 -16.95 -9.56 -14.67
C VAL A 411 -15.83 -8.99 -15.55
N LEU A 412 -14.59 -9.01 -15.06
CA LEU A 412 -13.39 -8.72 -15.85
C LEU A 412 -12.41 -9.87 -15.62
N ASP A 413 -11.99 -10.50 -16.72
CA ASP A 413 -10.96 -11.52 -16.68
C ASP A 413 -9.60 -10.89 -16.39
N SER A 414 -8.81 -11.59 -15.57
CA SER A 414 -7.37 -11.40 -15.59
C SER A 414 -6.80 -11.94 -16.90
N PHE A 415 -5.63 -11.41 -17.28
CA PHE A 415 -4.84 -12.01 -18.34
C PHE A 415 -4.40 -13.41 -17.92
N LYS A 416 -4.28 -14.31 -18.90
CA LYS A 416 -3.71 -15.63 -18.66
C LYS A 416 -2.24 -15.49 -18.32
N SER A 417 -1.86 -15.77 -17.08
CA SER A 417 -0.46 -15.98 -16.71
C SER A 417 -0.02 -17.33 -17.29
N GLY A 418 0.81 -17.33 -18.33
CA GLY A 418 1.45 -18.55 -18.84
C GLY A 418 2.60 -19.04 -17.95
N GLY A 419 2.57 -18.76 -16.64
CA GLY A 419 3.70 -19.03 -15.75
C GLY A 419 3.66 -20.39 -15.04
N PRO A 420 4.62 -20.65 -14.13
CA PRO A 420 4.87 -21.98 -13.61
C PRO A 420 3.73 -22.48 -12.72
N GLU A 421 3.49 -23.79 -12.73
CA GLU A 421 2.67 -24.42 -11.69
C GLU A 421 3.42 -24.40 -10.35
N VAL A 422 2.71 -24.06 -9.27
CA VAL A 422 3.31 -23.91 -7.94
C VAL A 422 2.63 -24.81 -6.91
N THR A 423 3.35 -25.10 -5.83
CA THR A 423 2.82 -25.63 -4.58
C THR A 423 2.85 -24.52 -3.53
N ILE A 424 1.77 -24.42 -2.75
CA ILE A 424 1.65 -23.47 -1.63
C ILE A 424 1.55 -24.30 -0.34
N GLU A 425 2.44 -24.04 0.61
CA GLU A 425 2.47 -24.69 1.92
C GLU A 425 2.40 -23.66 3.03
N MET A 426 1.62 -23.95 4.06
CA MET A 426 1.64 -23.19 5.30
C MET A 426 2.47 -23.95 6.33
N LYS A 427 3.45 -23.25 6.91
CA LYS A 427 4.33 -23.77 7.95
C LYS A 427 4.47 -22.72 9.05
N SER A 428 5.23 -23.04 10.09
CA SER A 428 5.64 -22.07 11.10
C SER A 428 7.13 -22.16 11.35
N VAL A 429 7.69 -21.08 11.88
CA VAL A 429 9.03 -21.02 12.45
C VAL A 429 8.93 -20.51 13.87
N THR A 430 9.50 -21.24 14.82
CA THR A 430 9.59 -20.78 16.22
C THR A 430 10.55 -19.61 16.33
N ALA A 431 10.05 -18.45 16.77
CA ALA A 431 10.86 -17.27 17.10
C ALA A 431 11.66 -17.48 18.39
N ARG A 432 12.62 -16.59 18.65
CA ARG A 432 13.51 -16.63 19.83
C ARG A 432 12.79 -16.54 21.17
N ASP A 433 11.58 -15.98 21.19
CA ASP A 433 10.71 -15.88 22.36
C ASP A 433 9.69 -17.03 22.45
N GLY A 434 9.81 -18.05 21.59
CA GLY A 434 8.97 -19.23 21.58
C GLY A 434 7.65 -19.08 20.81
N VAL A 435 7.36 -17.91 20.25
CA VAL A 435 6.16 -17.70 19.43
C VAL A 435 6.32 -18.39 18.08
N GLU A 436 5.31 -19.14 17.64
CA GLU A 436 5.27 -19.71 16.30
C GLU A 436 4.89 -18.65 15.27
N ILE A 437 5.85 -18.23 14.44
CA ILE A 437 5.63 -17.27 13.36
C ILE A 437 5.11 -18.02 12.13
N PRO A 438 3.88 -17.74 11.66
CA PRO A 438 3.34 -18.39 10.48
C PRO A 438 4.11 -17.96 9.22
N ILE A 439 4.33 -18.90 8.31
CA ILE A 439 4.95 -18.64 7.01
C ILE A 439 4.13 -19.28 5.89
N THR A 440 4.05 -18.58 4.76
CA THR A 440 3.50 -19.13 3.51
C THR A 440 4.64 -19.37 2.53
N VAL A 441 4.85 -20.63 2.15
CA VAL A 441 5.90 -21.06 1.21
C VAL A 441 5.27 -21.29 -0.17
N ILE A 442 5.74 -20.57 -1.18
CA ILE A 442 5.31 -20.69 -2.57
C ILE A 442 6.52 -21.16 -3.39
N LYS A 443 6.45 -22.36 -3.96
CA LYS A 443 7.57 -23.02 -4.64
C LYS A 443 7.12 -23.75 -5.90
N PRO A 444 8.02 -24.14 -6.83
CA PRO A 444 7.67 -24.93 -8.00
C PRO A 444 6.97 -26.23 -7.59
N LYS A 445 5.92 -26.62 -8.31
CA LYS A 445 5.09 -27.80 -7.97
C LYS A 445 5.90 -29.09 -7.78
N ASN A 446 6.95 -29.26 -8.57
CA ASN A 446 7.79 -30.46 -8.58
C ASN A 446 9.07 -30.34 -7.72
N ALA A 447 9.20 -29.31 -6.88
CA ALA A 447 10.41 -29.09 -6.08
C ALA A 447 10.57 -30.11 -4.92
N GLY A 448 9.48 -30.73 -4.47
CA GLY A 448 9.49 -31.61 -3.30
C GLY A 448 10.02 -30.89 -2.06
N ASP A 449 10.88 -31.56 -1.29
CA ASP A 449 11.54 -31.03 -0.09
C ASP A 449 12.95 -30.47 -0.36
N THR A 450 13.29 -30.21 -1.63
CA THR A 450 14.58 -29.60 -1.99
C THR A 450 14.68 -28.19 -1.39
N PRO A 451 15.76 -27.85 -0.65
CA PRO A 451 15.97 -26.48 -0.18
C PRO A 451 16.21 -25.56 -1.38
N LEU A 452 15.46 -24.46 -1.49
CA LEU A 452 15.52 -23.56 -2.64
C LEU A 452 16.10 -22.19 -2.28
N PRO A 453 16.76 -21.49 -3.22
CA PRO A 453 17.02 -20.06 -3.06
C PRO A 453 15.69 -19.33 -2.87
N THR A 454 15.57 -18.56 -1.80
CA THR A 454 14.28 -18.04 -1.32
C THR A 454 14.33 -16.53 -1.15
N VAL A 455 13.31 -15.85 -1.67
CA VAL A 455 12.99 -14.48 -1.23
C VAL A 455 12.05 -14.56 -0.05
N LEU A 456 12.49 -14.09 1.11
CA LEU A 456 11.66 -13.90 2.31
C LEU A 456 11.06 -12.50 2.28
N ALA A 457 9.78 -12.39 1.97
CA ALA A 457 9.04 -11.14 2.00
C ALA A 457 8.41 -10.91 3.38
N VAL A 458 8.64 -9.73 3.96
CA VAL A 458 8.07 -9.30 5.24
C VAL A 458 7.51 -7.88 5.16
N TYR A 459 6.53 -7.58 6.01
CA TYR A 459 5.98 -6.23 6.18
C TYR A 459 5.93 -5.80 7.65
N GLY A 460 5.21 -6.54 8.50
CA GLY A 460 5.28 -6.38 9.96
C GLY A 460 4.91 -5.00 10.48
N ALA A 461 4.00 -4.27 9.82
CA ALA A 461 3.55 -2.96 10.26
C ALA A 461 2.07 -2.70 9.95
N PHE A 462 1.48 -1.76 10.68
CA PHE A 462 0.13 -1.19 10.48
C PHE A 462 -1.02 -2.20 10.56
N GLY A 463 -0.80 -3.36 11.19
CA GLY A 463 -1.77 -4.46 11.17
C GLY A 463 -2.02 -5.00 9.76
N SER A 464 -1.15 -4.68 8.79
CA SER A 464 -1.30 -5.14 7.41
C SER A 464 -0.98 -6.63 7.30
N ILE A 465 -1.74 -7.35 6.48
CA ILE A 465 -1.44 -8.72 6.10
C ILE A 465 -0.83 -8.69 4.72
N TYR A 466 0.39 -9.20 4.58
CA TYR A 466 1.06 -9.28 3.29
C TYR A 466 0.50 -10.50 2.52
N PRO A 467 -0.36 -10.32 1.50
CA PRO A 467 -1.07 -11.44 0.93
C PRO A 467 -0.18 -12.20 -0.06
N PRO A 468 -0.29 -13.53 -0.13
CA PRO A 468 0.29 -14.30 -1.21
C PRO A 468 -0.49 -13.98 -2.48
N SER A 469 0.15 -13.19 -3.34
CA SER A 469 -0.45 -12.63 -4.55
C SER A 469 0.50 -12.81 -5.72
N TYR A 470 -0.10 -12.87 -6.91
CA TYR A 470 0.64 -12.87 -8.15
C TYR A 470 1.43 -11.55 -8.32
N THR A 471 2.73 -11.67 -8.57
CA THR A 471 3.51 -10.59 -9.21
C THR A 471 4.42 -11.19 -10.30
N PRO A 472 4.71 -10.45 -11.38
CA PRO A 472 5.63 -10.91 -12.43
C PRO A 472 7.00 -11.34 -11.89
N GLU A 473 7.50 -10.62 -10.89
CA GLU A 473 8.80 -10.85 -10.26
C GLU A 473 8.81 -12.14 -9.45
N ASN A 474 7.78 -12.37 -8.63
CA ASN A 474 7.60 -13.62 -7.88
C ASN A 474 7.51 -14.82 -8.82
N PHE A 475 6.78 -14.65 -9.94
CA PHE A 475 6.68 -15.66 -10.98
C PHE A 475 8.01 -15.99 -11.63
N GLN A 476 8.78 -14.96 -11.96
CA GLN A 476 10.10 -15.14 -12.54
C GLN A 476 11.07 -15.83 -11.57
N MET A 477 11.02 -15.49 -10.27
CA MET A 477 11.82 -16.15 -9.24
C MET A 477 11.50 -17.65 -9.17
N ILE A 478 10.22 -18.01 -9.12
CA ILE A 478 9.78 -19.41 -9.07
C ILE A 478 10.15 -20.16 -10.34
N LYS A 479 9.94 -19.54 -11.51
CA LYS A 479 10.34 -20.11 -12.81
C LYS A 479 11.84 -20.36 -12.90
N SER A 480 12.64 -19.54 -12.22
CA SER A 480 14.10 -19.69 -12.16
C SER A 480 14.56 -20.73 -11.13
N GLY A 481 13.63 -21.49 -10.52
CA GLY A 481 13.93 -22.54 -9.54
C GLY A 481 14.00 -22.05 -8.09
N GLY A 482 13.60 -20.82 -7.82
CA GLY A 482 13.53 -20.26 -6.47
C GLY A 482 12.19 -20.49 -5.77
N ALA A 483 12.09 -20.02 -4.53
CA ALA A 483 10.85 -19.95 -3.77
C ALA A 483 10.59 -18.52 -3.28
N ILE A 484 9.30 -18.22 -3.03
CA ILE A 484 8.88 -17.04 -2.30
C ILE A 484 8.33 -17.52 -0.95
N VAL A 485 8.82 -16.94 0.14
CA VAL A 485 8.28 -17.15 1.47
C VAL A 485 7.76 -15.83 2.01
N ILE A 486 6.52 -15.83 2.50
CA ILE A 486 5.96 -14.69 3.22
C ILE A 486 6.07 -14.97 4.71
N GLY A 487 6.79 -14.12 5.42
CA GLY A 487 6.87 -14.14 6.88
C GLY A 487 5.75 -13.29 7.48
N HIS A 488 4.79 -13.92 8.15
CA HIS A 488 3.66 -13.24 8.80
C HIS A 488 4.06 -12.71 10.19
N ILE A 489 5.13 -11.92 10.23
CA ILE A 489 5.75 -11.39 11.44
C ILE A 489 4.81 -10.47 12.24
N ARG A 490 5.05 -10.33 13.55
CA ARG A 490 4.29 -9.42 14.42
C ARG A 490 4.42 -7.97 13.98
N GLY A 491 3.47 -7.13 14.39
CA GLY A 491 3.25 -5.80 13.82
C GLY A 491 2.37 -5.84 12.56
N GLY A 492 2.28 -6.98 11.88
CA GLY A 492 1.25 -7.25 10.89
C GLY A 492 -0.08 -7.72 11.50
N GLY A 493 -1.08 -7.98 10.67
CA GLY A 493 -2.44 -8.34 11.12
C GLY A 493 -2.78 -9.83 11.08
N TYR A 494 -1.81 -10.72 10.85
CA TYR A 494 -2.10 -12.12 10.53
C TYR A 494 -2.94 -12.83 11.60
N ASN A 495 -2.63 -12.60 12.88
CA ASN A 495 -3.39 -13.10 14.03
C ASN A 495 -4.22 -11.98 14.72
N GLY A 496 -4.61 -10.94 13.99
CA GLY A 496 -5.47 -9.87 14.46
C GLY A 496 -4.78 -8.78 15.29
N GLY A 497 -5.58 -7.95 15.99
CA GLY A 497 -5.13 -6.77 16.73
C GLY A 497 -3.96 -7.03 17.71
N PRO A 498 -4.05 -8.05 18.59
CA PRO A 498 -2.96 -8.35 19.52
C PRO A 498 -1.63 -8.72 18.84
N TRP A 499 -1.67 -9.27 17.63
CA TRP A 499 -0.46 -9.60 16.84
C TRP A 499 0.22 -8.34 16.29
N HIS A 500 -0.58 -7.32 15.95
CA HIS A 500 -0.12 -6.01 15.54
C HIS A 500 0.51 -5.27 16.73
N GLU A 501 -0.21 -5.15 17.85
CA GLU A 501 0.25 -4.42 19.04
C GLU A 501 1.53 -5.00 19.65
N ALA A 502 1.75 -6.31 19.50
CA ALA A 502 2.97 -6.96 19.99
C ALA A 502 4.26 -6.39 19.37
N ALA A 503 4.19 -5.64 18.26
CA ALA A 503 5.36 -5.03 17.64
C ALA A 503 5.08 -3.64 17.02
N ILE A 504 4.59 -2.71 17.84
CA ILE A 504 4.54 -1.27 17.53
C ILE A 504 5.38 -0.45 18.52
N LYS A 505 5.71 0.79 18.14
CA LYS A 505 6.36 1.79 19.00
C LYS A 505 7.62 1.24 19.70
N GLU A 506 7.70 1.32 21.03
CA GLU A 506 8.80 0.79 21.84
C GLU A 506 9.08 -0.71 21.66
N ASN A 507 8.05 -1.48 21.25
CA ASN A 507 8.14 -2.90 21.00
C ASN A 507 8.44 -3.23 19.53
N LYS A 508 8.63 -2.24 18.67
CA LYS A 508 8.81 -2.47 17.22
C LYS A 508 9.96 -3.42 16.88
N ILE A 509 10.99 -3.45 17.74
CA ILE A 509 12.11 -4.40 17.68
C ILE A 509 11.67 -5.87 17.55
N VAL A 510 10.50 -6.23 18.10
CA VAL A 510 9.95 -7.60 18.02
C VAL A 510 9.72 -8.03 16.57
N SER A 511 9.16 -7.16 15.73
CA SER A 511 8.94 -7.46 14.29
C SER A 511 10.26 -7.70 13.54
N ILE A 512 11.32 -7.00 13.93
CA ILE A 512 12.65 -7.13 13.35
C ILE A 512 13.31 -8.45 13.76
N TYR A 513 13.15 -8.84 15.04
CA TYR A 513 13.60 -10.14 15.50
C TYR A 513 12.83 -11.29 14.85
N ASP A 514 11.52 -11.17 14.65
CA ASP A 514 10.74 -12.15 13.90
C ASP A 514 11.29 -12.33 12.48
N ALA A 515 11.65 -11.24 11.78
CA ALA A 515 12.23 -11.33 10.44
C ALA A 515 13.57 -12.09 10.41
N ILE A 516 14.43 -11.84 11.41
CA ILE A 516 15.71 -12.55 11.59
C ILE A 516 15.45 -14.03 11.89
N ASP A 517 14.58 -14.32 12.85
CA ASP A 517 14.30 -15.67 13.31
C ASP A 517 13.66 -16.51 12.20
N VAL A 518 12.77 -15.92 11.40
CA VAL A 518 12.21 -16.59 10.21
C VAL A 518 13.31 -16.90 9.20
N ALA A 519 14.20 -15.96 8.88
CA ALA A 519 15.29 -16.21 7.92
C ALA A 519 16.21 -17.35 8.37
N GLU A 520 16.62 -17.36 9.64
CA GLU A 520 17.44 -18.42 10.22
C GLU A 520 16.70 -19.75 10.29
N GLY A 521 15.43 -19.72 10.67
CA GLY A 521 14.56 -20.89 10.72
C GLY A 521 14.33 -21.54 9.36
N LEU A 522 14.23 -20.76 8.28
CA LEU A 522 14.13 -21.27 6.91
C LEU A 522 15.37 -22.08 6.51
N LYS A 523 16.57 -21.57 6.84
CA LYS A 523 17.84 -22.26 6.59
C LYS A 523 17.96 -23.53 7.45
N LYS A 524 17.67 -23.41 8.75
CA LYS A 524 17.74 -24.52 9.72
C LYS A 524 16.79 -25.67 9.37
N SER A 525 15.57 -25.34 8.96
CA SER A 525 14.54 -26.32 8.59
C SER A 525 14.70 -26.84 7.15
N LYS A 526 15.78 -26.46 6.45
CA LYS A 526 16.06 -26.88 5.06
C LYS A 526 14.93 -26.53 4.09
N ILE A 527 14.16 -25.49 4.39
CA ILE A 527 13.19 -24.92 3.45
C ILE A 527 13.94 -24.09 2.41
N SER A 528 14.98 -23.38 2.84
CA SER A 528 15.78 -22.51 2.00
C SER A 528 17.26 -22.94 1.98
N SER A 529 17.88 -22.87 0.79
CA SER A 529 19.33 -22.98 0.65
C SER A 529 20.04 -21.63 0.85
N SER A 530 19.35 -20.52 0.59
CA SER A 530 19.84 -19.15 0.72
C SER A 530 18.66 -18.19 0.81
N VAL A 531 18.74 -17.17 1.67
CA VAL A 531 17.65 -16.23 1.95
C VAL A 531 18.01 -14.82 1.51
N ALA A 532 17.24 -14.29 0.55
CA ALA A 532 17.19 -12.87 0.26
C ALA A 532 16.03 -12.24 1.05
N LEU A 533 16.30 -11.28 1.93
CA LEU A 533 15.25 -10.58 2.68
C LEU A 533 14.68 -9.44 1.83
N TYR A 534 13.36 -9.36 1.73
CA TYR A 534 12.65 -8.32 0.99
C TYR A 534 11.60 -7.63 1.86
N GLY A 535 11.52 -6.31 1.76
CA GLY A 535 10.51 -5.49 2.42
C GLY A 535 10.34 -4.15 1.74
N ARG A 536 9.13 -3.59 1.86
CA ARG A 536 8.74 -2.34 1.20
C ARG A 536 8.03 -1.37 2.13
N SER A 537 8.20 -0.07 1.94
CA SER A 537 7.49 0.98 2.72
C SER A 537 7.68 0.78 4.23
N GLY A 538 6.62 0.56 5.01
CA GLY A 538 6.73 0.22 6.44
C GLY A 538 7.55 -1.04 6.72
N GLY A 539 7.51 -2.04 5.82
CA GLY A 539 8.37 -3.23 5.88
C GLY A 539 9.85 -2.94 5.69
N GLY A 540 10.20 -1.76 5.15
CA GLY A 540 11.57 -1.27 5.11
C GLY A 540 12.20 -1.15 6.51
N VAL A 541 11.40 -0.80 7.53
CA VAL A 541 11.88 -0.72 8.93
C VAL A 541 12.31 -2.09 9.43
N ALA A 542 11.49 -3.13 9.17
CA ALA A 542 11.82 -4.50 9.55
C ALA A 542 13.10 -4.98 8.85
N VAL A 543 13.21 -4.69 7.54
CA VAL A 543 14.33 -5.15 6.72
C VAL A 543 15.63 -4.42 7.03
N SER A 544 15.62 -3.09 7.11
CA SER A 544 16.82 -2.31 7.39
C SER A 544 17.29 -2.52 8.83
N GLY A 545 16.36 -2.63 9.78
CA GLY A 545 16.67 -2.98 11.16
C GLY A 545 17.28 -4.38 11.28
N ALA A 546 16.71 -5.37 10.58
CA ALA A 546 17.24 -6.74 10.57
C ALA A 546 18.64 -6.81 9.94
N LEU A 547 18.85 -6.13 8.82
CA LEU A 547 20.16 -5.99 8.16
C LEU A 547 21.19 -5.36 9.11
N ALA A 548 20.81 -4.33 9.85
CA ALA A 548 21.72 -3.64 10.76
C ALA A 548 22.08 -4.48 12.01
N ILE A 549 21.14 -5.31 12.48
CA ILE A 549 21.32 -6.12 13.69
C ILE A 549 22.00 -7.46 13.41
N SER A 550 21.64 -8.12 12.31
CA SER A 550 22.05 -9.49 12.01
C SER A 550 22.32 -9.71 10.52
N PRO A 551 23.30 -8.98 9.93
CA PRO A 551 23.59 -9.06 8.49
C PRO A 551 23.93 -10.48 8.01
N GLN A 552 24.52 -11.30 8.88
CA GLN A 552 24.91 -12.70 8.60
C GLN A 552 23.73 -13.66 8.42
N SER A 553 22.52 -13.28 8.86
CA SER A 553 21.33 -14.14 8.72
C SER A 553 20.86 -14.20 7.25
N PHE A 554 21.30 -13.24 6.42
CA PHE A 554 20.83 -13.06 5.04
C PHE A 554 21.94 -13.23 4.02
N ASP A 555 21.60 -13.73 2.84
CA ASP A 555 22.51 -13.86 1.70
C ASP A 555 22.36 -12.68 0.72
N ALA A 556 21.23 -11.97 0.78
CA ALA A 556 20.99 -10.70 0.10
C ALA A 556 19.87 -9.92 0.82
N VAL A 557 19.79 -8.61 0.59
CA VAL A 557 18.72 -7.76 1.12
C VAL A 557 18.18 -6.83 0.03
N ILE A 558 16.86 -6.67 -0.03
CA ILE A 558 16.16 -5.76 -0.94
C ILE A 558 15.23 -4.89 -0.10
N CYS A 559 15.51 -3.59 -0.03
CA CYS A 559 14.70 -2.61 0.68
C CYS A 559 14.07 -1.64 -0.32
N SER A 560 12.76 -1.80 -0.57
CA SER A 560 12.07 -1.05 -1.61
C SER A 560 11.23 0.10 -1.04
N SER A 561 11.55 1.34 -1.40
CA SER A 561 10.86 2.55 -0.92
C SER A 561 10.65 2.52 0.60
N GLY A 562 11.64 2.00 1.32
CA GLY A 562 11.53 1.66 2.74
C GLY A 562 11.75 2.86 3.65
N ILE A 563 11.03 2.90 4.78
CA ILE A 563 11.39 3.80 5.88
C ILE A 563 12.62 3.21 6.57
N THR A 564 13.76 3.92 6.52
CA THR A 564 15.03 3.43 7.09
C THR A 564 15.52 4.25 8.29
N ASP A 565 15.10 5.52 8.37
CA ASP A 565 15.36 6.39 9.51
C ASP A 565 14.06 6.69 10.27
N VAL A 566 13.85 5.95 11.35
CA VAL A 566 12.68 6.14 12.22
C VAL A 566 12.81 7.32 13.20
N TYR A 567 14.02 7.86 13.37
CA TYR A 567 14.24 9.05 14.20
C TYR A 567 13.62 10.30 13.55
N ARG A 568 13.53 10.30 12.22
CA ARG A 568 13.09 11.43 11.41
C ARG A 568 11.72 11.27 10.78
N LEU A 569 10.92 10.33 11.31
CA LEU A 569 9.53 10.14 10.90
C LEU A 569 8.73 11.45 10.84
N PRO A 570 8.83 12.38 11.80
CA PRO A 570 8.05 13.62 11.76
C PRO A 570 8.39 14.53 10.56
N ASN A 571 9.48 14.26 9.85
CA ASN A 571 9.94 15.01 8.69
C ASN A 571 9.54 14.36 7.35
N LEU A 572 8.87 13.20 7.38
CA LEU A 572 8.42 12.54 6.15
C LEU A 572 7.24 13.28 5.51
N ILE A 573 7.36 13.55 4.21
CA ILE A 573 6.36 14.24 3.37
C ILE A 573 5.00 13.49 3.36
N ASN A 574 5.05 12.15 3.42
CA ASN A 574 3.91 11.27 3.21
C ASN A 574 3.14 10.90 4.49
N GLY A 575 3.41 11.58 5.62
CA GLY A 575 2.60 11.50 6.82
C GLY A 575 3.36 11.10 8.09
N HIS A 576 2.61 11.18 9.18
CA HIS A 576 3.01 10.92 10.56
C HIS A 576 2.72 9.45 10.90
N PHE A 577 3.77 8.65 11.16
CA PHE A 577 3.67 7.21 11.46
C PHE A 577 4.09 6.86 12.90
N GLU A 578 4.09 7.86 13.79
CA GLU A 578 4.49 7.75 15.20
C GLU A 578 3.58 6.78 15.96
N PHE A 579 2.31 6.65 15.57
CA PHE A 579 1.39 5.66 16.13
C PHE A 579 1.88 4.21 15.92
N GLU A 580 2.65 3.96 14.85
CA GLU A 580 3.16 2.65 14.48
C GLU A 580 4.60 2.41 14.96
N PHE A 581 5.49 3.39 14.75
CA PHE A 581 6.92 3.22 14.98
C PHE A 581 7.45 3.96 16.24
N GLY A 582 6.63 4.84 16.82
CA GLY A 582 6.98 5.68 17.96
C GLY A 582 7.30 7.14 17.57
N ASP A 583 7.02 8.07 18.48
CA ASP A 583 7.38 9.48 18.43
C ASP A 583 8.80 9.66 19.00
N PRO A 584 9.76 10.17 18.21
CA PRO A 584 11.11 10.41 18.70
C PRO A 584 11.18 11.49 19.80
N ASN A 585 10.10 12.23 20.06
CA ASN A 585 9.99 13.20 21.15
C ASN A 585 9.42 12.61 22.46
N VAL A 586 9.09 11.31 22.48
CA VAL A 586 8.72 10.57 23.69
C VAL A 586 9.90 9.71 24.10
N GLU A 587 10.36 9.83 25.35
CA GLU A 587 11.62 9.22 25.80
C GLU A 587 11.66 7.70 25.65
N SER A 588 10.62 6.99 26.10
CA SER A 588 10.55 5.53 25.98
C SER A 588 10.53 5.05 24.53
N GLU A 589 9.78 5.74 23.67
CA GLU A 589 9.65 5.43 22.26
C GLU A 589 10.95 5.76 21.50
N PHE A 590 11.63 6.86 21.83
CA PHE A 590 12.98 7.20 21.34
C PHE A 590 13.98 6.08 21.65
N PHE A 591 14.09 5.64 22.90
CA PHE A 591 15.00 4.55 23.25
C PHE A 591 14.59 3.22 22.61
N GLY A 592 13.28 3.00 22.40
CA GLY A 592 12.77 1.87 21.64
C GLY A 592 13.24 1.86 20.18
N MET A 593 13.09 2.99 19.48
CA MET A 593 13.49 3.11 18.07
C MET A 593 15.00 3.01 17.85
N MET A 594 15.82 3.54 18.77
CA MET A 594 17.28 3.48 18.67
C MET A 594 17.81 2.04 18.74
N LYS A 595 17.04 1.10 19.29
CA LYS A 595 17.39 -0.34 19.29
C LYS A 595 17.42 -0.95 17.90
N TYR A 596 16.81 -0.33 16.89
CA TYR A 596 16.75 -0.88 15.53
C TYR A 596 16.97 0.13 14.41
N ASN A 597 17.03 1.42 14.70
CA ASN A 597 17.26 2.44 13.68
C ASN A 597 18.53 2.11 12.87
N SER A 598 18.33 1.76 11.60
CA SER A 598 19.39 1.26 10.74
C SER A 598 20.47 2.31 10.45
N ILE A 599 20.09 3.58 10.35
CA ILE A 599 21.04 4.69 10.13
C ILE A 599 21.97 4.83 11.34
N GLN A 600 21.43 4.75 12.56
CA GLN A 600 22.24 4.87 13.78
C GLN A 600 23.12 3.64 14.02
N LYS A 601 22.64 2.44 13.65
CA LYS A 601 23.42 1.19 13.82
C LYS A 601 24.52 0.99 12.78
N LEU A 602 24.39 1.58 11.60
CA LEU A 602 25.33 1.41 10.47
C LEU A 602 26.35 2.55 10.37
N GLN A 603 26.56 3.32 11.44
CA GLN A 603 27.58 4.38 11.47
C GLN A 603 29.01 3.83 11.43
N THR A 604 29.22 2.61 11.92
CA THR A 604 30.52 1.94 11.85
C THR A 604 30.55 0.99 10.65
N PRO A 605 31.67 0.97 9.89
CA PRO A 605 31.81 0.04 8.77
C PRO A 605 31.70 -1.41 9.24
N GLN A 606 30.76 -2.15 8.68
CA GLN A 606 30.61 -3.59 8.86
C GLN A 606 30.35 -4.28 7.52
N ALA A 607 30.67 -5.58 7.44
CA ALA A 607 30.36 -6.36 6.25
C ALA A 607 28.84 -6.58 6.16
N LEU A 608 28.23 -6.13 5.07
CA LEU A 608 26.82 -6.34 4.77
C LEU A 608 26.68 -7.33 3.62
N PRO A 609 25.59 -8.13 3.58
CA PRO A 609 25.25 -8.89 2.38
C PRO A 609 24.98 -7.96 1.19
N PRO A 610 25.04 -8.45 -0.06
CA PRO A 610 24.57 -7.71 -1.23
C PRO A 610 23.21 -7.07 -0.97
N THR A 611 23.14 -5.75 -1.07
CA THR A 611 21.96 -4.97 -0.69
C THR A 611 21.51 -4.09 -1.86
N LEU A 612 20.22 -4.15 -2.19
CA LEU A 612 19.59 -3.31 -3.20
C LEU A 612 18.54 -2.42 -2.52
N VAL A 613 18.76 -1.10 -2.56
CA VAL A 613 17.78 -0.09 -2.13
C VAL A 613 17.13 0.46 -3.40
N THR A 614 15.79 0.49 -3.47
CA THR A 614 15.04 0.88 -4.70
C THR A 614 13.97 1.93 -4.46
#